data_AF-A0A354YXL0-F1
#
_entry.id   AF-A0A354YXL0-F1
#
_cell.length_a   1.000
_cell.length_b   1.000
_cell.length_c   1.000
_cell.angle_alpha   90.00
_cell.angle_beta   90.00
_cell.angle_gamma   90.00
#
_symmetry.space_group_name_H-M   'P 1'
#
loop_
_entity.id
_entity.type
_entity.pdbx_description
1 polymer ?
#
loop_
_entity_poly.entity_id
_entity_poly.type
_entity_poly.pdbx_seq_one_letter_code
_entity_poly.pdbx_strand_id
1 'polypeptide(L)' 'LKLGHHGSASSSGEDFIKAVAPSWAVIMCAPNNDYGHPHRETLQVLGKYGAELLRTDEDGT' A
#
# COMPACT_ATOMS: atom_id res chain seq x y z
N LEU A 1 7.06 -3.20 5.12
CA LEU A 1 7.13 -1.81 4.62
C LEU A 1 5.82 -1.09 4.93
N LYS A 2 5.85 -0.02 5.72
CA LYS A 2 4.67 0.84 5.90
C LYS A 2 4.58 1.83 4.75
N LEU A 3 3.44 1.88 4.06
CA LEU A 3 3.28 2.71 2.86
C LEU A 3 3.14 4.19 3.22
N GLY A 4 3.70 5.04 2.36
CA GLY A 4 3.54 6.48 2.47
C GLY A 4 2.11 6.92 2.16
N HIS A 5 1.65 7.96 2.86
CA HIS A 5 0.38 8.65 2.60
C HIS A 5 -0.80 7.69 2.32
N HIS A 6 -1.07 6.77 3.25
CA HIS A 6 -2.23 5.88 3.18
C HIS A 6 -2.29 4.97 1.94
N GLY A 7 -1.16 4.73 1.26
CA GLY A 7 -1.13 3.97 0.02
C GLY A 7 -1.44 4.82 -1.21
N SER A 8 -0.94 6.05 -1.23
CA SER A 8 -1.02 6.91 -2.41
C SER A 8 -0.09 6.44 -3.53
N ALA A 9 -0.55 6.51 -4.78
CA ALA A 9 0.22 6.18 -5.98
C ALA A 9 1.49 7.03 -6.15
N SER A 10 1.54 8.23 -5.56
CA SER A 10 2.69 9.15 -5.67
C SER A 10 3.68 9.07 -4.51
N SER A 11 3.42 8.25 -3.47
CA SER A 11 4.23 8.27 -2.24
C SER A 11 5.29 7.17 -2.19
N SER A 12 4.92 5.93 -2.54
CA SER A 12 5.85 4.80 -2.57
C SER A 12 5.92 4.29 -4.00
N GLY A 13 6.83 4.88 -4.77
CA GLY A 13 7.02 4.55 -6.18
C GLY A 13 7.51 3.12 -6.42
N GLU A 14 7.29 2.63 -7.64
CA GLU A 14 7.61 1.26 -8.03
C GLU A 14 9.10 0.91 -7.85
N ASP A 15 10.00 1.80 -8.25
CA ASP A 15 11.45 1.59 -8.10
C ASP A 15 11.87 1.39 -6.65
N PHE A 16 11.22 2.10 -5.72
CA PHE A 16 11.48 1.96 -4.29
C PHE A 16 10.96 0.62 -3.76
N ILE A 17 9.73 0.22 -4.13
CA ILE A 17 9.14 -1.07 -3.73
C ILE A 17 9.99 -2.23 -4.26
N LYS A 18 10.44 -2.13 -5.52
CA LYS A 18 11.36 -3.10 -6.13
C LYS A 18 12.69 -3.18 -5.40
N ALA A 19 13.29 -2.04 -5.06
CA ALA A 19 14.59 -2.00 -4.40
C ALA A 19 14.56 -2.58 -2.97
N VAL A 20 13.46 -2.35 -2.23
CA VAL A 20 13.29 -2.86 -0.87
C VAL A 20 12.83 -4.32 -0.85
N ALA A 21 12.10 -4.77 -1.88
CA ALA A 21 11.55 -6.12 -2.00
C ALA A 21 10.90 -6.64 -0.70
N PRO A 22 9.90 -5.92 -0.14
CA PRO A 22 9.36 -6.26 1.16
C PRO A 22 8.53 -7.54 1.11
N SER A 23 8.73 -8.45 2.07
CA SER A 23 7.82 -9.60 2.27
C SER A 23 6.42 -9.18 2.75
N TRP A 24 6.35 -8.09 3.53
CA TRP A 24 5.11 -7.56 4.08
C TRP A 24 4.96 -6.07 3.79
N ALA A 25 3.74 -5.64 3.50
CA ALA A 25 3.33 -4.26 3.29
C ALA A 25 2.16 -3.92 4.22
N VAL A 26 2.19 -2.73 4.83
CA VAL A 26 1.11 -2.24 5.71
C VAL A 26 0.60 -0.91 5.17
N ILE A 27 -0.70 -0.85 4.90
CA ILE A 27 -1.40 0.37 4.54
C ILE A 27 -2.32 0.75 5.69
N MET A 28 -2.14 1.96 6.20
CA MET A 28 -3.02 2.53 7.21
C MET A 28 -3.92 3.54 6.51
N CYS A 29 -5.21 3.25 6.39
CA CYS A 29 -6.22 4.12 5.77
C CYS A 29 -7.58 3.87 6.43
N ALA A 30 -8.48 4.87 6.32
CA ALA A 30 -9.85 4.73 6.81
C ALA A 30 -10.73 4.04 5.74
N PRO A 31 -11.72 3.24 6.17
CA PRO A 31 -12.79 2.77 5.29
C PRO A 31 -13.47 3.95 4.61
N ASN A 32 -13.77 3.82 3.32
CA ASN A 32 -14.46 4.85 2.52
C ASN A 32 -13.82 6.25 2.60
N ASN A 33 -12.49 6.34 2.70
CA ASN A 33 -11.84 7.66 2.75
C ASN A 33 -12.09 8.45 1.44
N ASP A 34 -12.33 9.75 1.59
CA ASP A 34 -12.70 10.64 0.49
C ASP A 34 -11.60 10.86 -0.57
N TYR A 35 -10.37 10.45 -0.26
CA TYR A 35 -9.22 10.57 -1.17
C TYR A 35 -9.07 9.36 -2.10
N GLY A 36 -9.86 8.30 -1.91
CA GLY A 36 -9.78 7.08 -2.72
C GLY A 36 -8.57 6.20 -2.40
N HIS A 37 -8.02 6.30 -1.19
CA HIS A 37 -6.93 5.45 -0.72
C HIS A 37 -7.41 4.05 -0.26
N PRO A 38 -6.53 3.03 -0.29
CA PRO A 38 -5.31 3.02 -1.07
C PRO A 38 -5.62 3.06 -2.57
N HIS A 39 -4.75 3.71 -3.35
CA HIS A 39 -4.92 3.77 -4.79
C HIS A 39 -4.67 2.40 -5.43
N ARG A 40 -5.44 2.06 -6.48
CA ARG A 40 -5.36 0.78 -7.19
C ARG A 40 -3.95 0.51 -7.74
N GLU A 41 -3.27 1.55 -8.21
CA GLU A 41 -1.90 1.51 -8.72
C GLU A 41 -0.93 1.00 -7.64
N THR A 42 -1.07 1.47 -6.39
CA THR A 42 -0.26 1.01 -5.27
C THR A 42 -0.47 -0.47 -4.99
N LEU A 43 -1.73 -0.94 -5.00
CA LEU A 43 -2.06 -2.36 -4.80
C LEU A 43 -1.47 -3.25 -5.91
N GLN A 44 -1.53 -2.80 -7.16
CA GLN A 44 -0.96 -3.51 -8.31
C GLN A 44 0.55 -3.66 -8.21
N VAL A 45 1.25 -2.59 -7.82
CA VAL A 45 2.70 -2.64 -7.62
C VAL A 45 3.06 -3.62 -6.50
N LEU A 46 2.39 -3.57 -5.35
CA LEU A 46 2.65 -4.51 -4.25
C LEU A 46 2.42 -5.97 -4.66
N GLY A 47 1.31 -6.25 -5.36
CA GLY A 47 1.00 -7.59 -5.88
C GLY A 47 2.03 -8.07 -6.91
N LYS A 48 2.52 -7.18 -7.79
CA LYS A 48 3.57 -7.48 -8.78
C LYS A 48 4.87 -7.95 -8.12
N TYR A 49 5.21 -7.41 -6.96
CA TYR A 49 6.43 -7.77 -6.22
C TYR A 49 6.21 -8.79 -5.11
N GLY A 50 5.01 -9.38 -5.01
CA GLY A 50 4.72 -10.46 -4.06
C GLY A 50 4.72 -10.04 -2.60
N ALA A 51 4.50 -8.76 -2.30
CA ALA A 51 4.39 -8.30 -0.93
C ALA A 51 3.03 -8.72 -0.34
N GLU A 52 3.04 -9.44 0.79
CA GLU A 52 1.83 -9.73 1.54
C GLU A 52 1.30 -8.43 2.17
N LEU A 53 0.00 -8.17 2.01
CA LEU A 53 -0.60 -6.88 2.32
C LEU A 53 -1.50 -6.98 3.55
N LEU A 54 -1.30 -6.07 4.51
CA LEU A 54 -2.18 -5.84 5.67
C LEU A 54 -2.79 -4.45 5.60
N ARG A 55 -4.06 -4.32 5.94
CA ARG A 55 -4.79 -3.04 5.81
C ARG A 55 -5.72 -2.76 6.98
N THR A 56 -5.62 -1.55 7.54
CA THR A 56 -6.48 -1.15 8.66
C THR A 56 -7.95 -0.96 8.28
N ASP A 57 -8.26 -0.71 7.00
CA ASP A 57 -9.65 -0.59 6.53
C ASP A 57 -10.35 -1.94 6.30
N GLU A 58 -9.60 -3.04 6.22
CA GLU A 58 -10.13 -4.40 6.04
C GLU A 58 -10.01 -5.23 7.32
N ASP A 59 -8.85 -5.19 7.98
CA ASP A 59 -8.52 -6.05 9.12
C ASP A 59 -8.80 -5.39 10.49
N GLY A 60 -9.15 -4.09 10.48
CA GLY A 60 -9.18 -3.25 11.68
C GLY A 60 -7.78 -3.03 12.28
N THR A 61 -7.65 -2.49 13.50
CA THR A 61 -8.60 -1.60 14.21
C THR A 61 -8.51 -0.17 13.72
#